data_AF-A0A913ZZY8-F1
#
_entry.id   AF-A0A913ZZY8-F1
#
_cell.length_a   1.000
_cell.length_b   1.000
_cell.length_c   1.000
_cell.angle_alpha   90.00
_cell.angle_beta   90.00
_cell.angle_gamma   90.00
#
_symmetry.space_group_name_H-M   'P 1'
#
loop_
_entity.id
_entity.type
_entity.pdbx_description
1 polymer ?
#
loop_
_entity_poly.entity_id
_entity_poly.type
_entity_poly.pdbx_seq_one_letter_code
_entity_poly.pdbx_strand_id
1 'polypeptide(L)'
;MSTRRRYGYFSCPKCKRGWESAHAWCYEDTDEPSSGQQCQNPGCPKDYIKPYKVERLKCPKCGSNDGCLCDHDDDDERHNDPEKPHRSDLCERCSKGQTCKFR
;
A
#
# COMPACT_ATOMS: atom_id res chain seq x y z
N MET A 1 -5.60 16.83 3.03
CA MET A 1 -4.87 16.32 1.85
C MET A 1 -5.44 14.95 1.52
N SER A 2 -5.97 14.80 0.31
CA SER A 2 -6.53 13.54 -0.14
C SER A 2 -5.41 12.57 -0.52
N THR A 3 -5.64 11.27 -0.33
CA THR A 3 -4.62 10.23 -0.54
C THR A 3 -5.22 9.09 -1.34
N ARG A 4 -4.41 8.53 -2.24
CA ARG A 4 -4.78 7.41 -3.11
C ARG A 4 -3.94 6.19 -2.82
N ARG A 5 -4.55 5.03 -3.05
CA ARG A 5 -3.86 3.74 -2.93
C ARG A 5 -2.90 3.53 -4.11
N ARG A 6 -1.71 3.03 -3.81
CA ARG A 6 -0.65 2.71 -4.77
C ARG A 6 -0.06 1.34 -4.47
N TYR A 7 0.55 0.74 -5.47
CA TYR A 7 1.44 -0.38 -5.27
C TYR A 7 2.78 0.16 -4.78
N GLY A 8 3.24 -0.25 -3.60
CA GLY A 8 4.51 0.20 -3.03
C GLY A 8 5.52 -0.92 -2.95
N TYR A 9 6.78 -0.57 -3.25
CA TYR A 9 7.96 -1.41 -3.03
C TYR A 9 8.72 -0.86 -1.84
N PHE A 10 9.01 -1.70 -0.87
CA PHE A 10 9.61 -1.36 0.41
C PHE A 10 10.93 -2.10 0.59
N SER A 11 11.85 -1.50 1.35
CA SER A 11 13.12 -2.12 1.71
C SER A 11 13.48 -1.75 3.13
N CYS A 12 13.72 -2.76 3.97
CA CYS A 12 14.11 -2.50 5.35
C CYS A 12 15.55 -2.00 5.41
N PRO A 13 15.84 -0.81 5.97
CA PRO A 13 17.20 -0.29 6.04
C PRO A 13 18.10 -1.15 6.92
N LYS A 14 17.54 -1.86 7.91
CA LYS A 14 18.28 -2.73 8.84
C LYS A 14 18.56 -4.12 8.28
N CYS A 15 17.52 -4.89 7.94
CA CYS A 15 17.69 -6.28 7.48
C CYS A 15 17.80 -6.43 5.96
N LYS A 16 17.70 -5.33 5.20
CA LYS A 16 17.74 -5.29 3.73
C LYS A 16 16.69 -6.14 3.01
N ARG A 17 15.73 -6.73 3.74
CA ARG A 17 14.61 -7.45 3.15
C ARG A 17 13.68 -6.47 2.43
N GLY A 18 13.41 -6.78 1.17
CA GLY A 18 12.38 -6.11 0.38
C GLY A 18 11.01 -6.75 0.61
N TRP A 19 9.95 -5.94 0.47
CA TRP A 19 8.59 -6.44 0.33
C TRP A 19 7.76 -5.50 -0.53
N GLU A 20 6.63 -6.02 -1.00
CA GLU A 20 5.73 -5.34 -1.91
C GLU A 20 4.34 -5.33 -1.29
N SER A 21 3.56 -4.29 -1.56
CA SER A 21 2.22 -4.13 -0.99
C SER A 21 1.33 -3.25 -1.84
N ALA A 22 0.13 -3.73 -2.13
CA ALA A 22 -0.93 -2.95 -2.77
C ALA A 22 -1.60 -1.94 -1.81
N HIS A 23 -1.19 -1.91 -0.55
CA HIS A 23 -1.72 -1.04 0.50
C HIS A 23 -0.78 0.10 0.86
N ALA A 24 0.03 0.55 -0.10
CA ALA A 24 0.74 1.82 0.04
C ALA A 24 -0.21 2.98 -0.27
N TRP A 25 0.06 4.13 0.33
CA TRP A 25 -0.73 5.34 0.11
C TRP A 25 0.18 6.49 -0.26
N CYS A 26 -0.26 7.26 -1.24
CA CYS A 26 0.42 8.45 -1.72
C CYS A 26 -0.52 9.64 -1.73
N TYR A 27 0.04 10.85 -1.63
CA TYR A 27 -0.71 12.07 -1.89
C TYR A 27 -1.16 12.10 -3.35
N GLU A 28 -2.40 12.50 -3.60
CA GLU A 28 -2.97 12.48 -4.95
C GLU A 28 -2.24 13.40 -5.93
N ASP A 29 -1.73 14.52 -5.42
CA ASP A 29 -1.14 15.59 -6.23
C ASP A 29 0.32 15.30 -6.64
N THR A 30 1.09 14.60 -5.79
CA THR A 30 2.54 14.42 -5.97
C THR A 30 2.97 12.97 -6.15
N ASP A 31 2.07 12.01 -5.95
CA ASP A 31 2.40 10.58 -5.86
C ASP A 31 3.45 10.24 -4.77
N GLU A 32 3.77 11.19 -3.90
CA GLU A 32 4.71 10.96 -2.80
C GLU A 32 4.07 10.10 -1.70
N PRO A 33 4.83 9.15 -1.11
CA PRO A 33 4.28 8.28 -0.10
C PRO A 33 3.84 9.03 1.17
N SER A 34 2.56 8.92 1.47
CA SER A 34 1.92 9.55 2.63
C SER A 34 1.99 8.68 3.88
N SER A 35 2.17 7.37 3.73
CA SER A 35 2.26 6.42 4.84
C SER A 35 3.24 5.27 4.55
N GLY A 36 3.76 4.67 5.61
CA GLY A 36 4.70 3.56 5.58
C GLY A 36 4.16 2.26 6.17
N GLN A 37 5.00 1.24 6.14
CA GLN A 37 4.76 -0.08 6.73
C GLN A 37 5.94 -0.52 7.58
N GLN A 38 5.67 -1.26 8.65
CA GLN A 38 6.71 -1.85 9.49
C GLN A 38 7.31 -3.09 8.84
N CYS A 39 8.59 -3.35 9.11
CA CYS A 39 9.21 -4.61 8.74
C CYS A 39 8.64 -5.76 9.59
N GLN A 40 8.26 -6.87 8.95
CA GLN A 40 7.76 -8.06 9.64
C GLN A 40 8.85 -8.76 10.49
N ASN A 41 10.14 -8.53 10.20
CA ASN A 41 11.23 -9.17 10.93
C ASN A 41 11.26 -8.68 12.39
N PRO A 42 11.11 -9.58 13.39
CA PRO A 42 11.10 -9.20 14.81
C PRO A 42 12.42 -8.56 15.28
N GLY A 43 13.54 -8.84 14.61
CA GLY A 43 14.82 -8.19 14.88
C GLY A 43 14.92 -6.75 14.39
N CYS A 44 13.90 -6.22 13.69
CA CYS A 44 13.88 -4.85 13.17
C CYS A 44 13.11 -3.88 14.05
N PRO A 45 13.53 -2.59 14.09
CA PRO A 45 12.75 -1.53 14.69
C PRO A 45 11.34 -1.49 14.12
N LYS A 46 10.38 -1.10 14.95
CA LYS A 46 8.98 -0.91 14.59
C LYS A 46 8.73 0.46 13.92
N ASP A 47 9.72 0.94 13.19
CA ASP A 47 9.62 2.18 12.42
C ASP A 47 8.80 1.96 11.14
N TYR A 48 8.01 2.96 10.76
CA TYR A 48 7.27 2.94 9.51
C TYR A 48 8.19 3.30 8.35
N ILE A 49 8.38 2.34 7.45
CA ILE A 49 9.22 2.48 6.27
C ILE A 49 8.32 2.87 5.11
N LYS A 50 8.62 4.01 4.48
CA LYS A 50 7.93 4.43 3.26
C LYS A 50 8.40 3.59 2.07
N PRO A 51 7.54 3.33 1.08
CA PRO A 51 7.96 2.67 -0.14
C PRO A 51 9.00 3.55 -0.88
N TYR A 52 10.05 2.93 -1.40
CA TYR A 52 11.09 3.62 -2.19
C TYR A 52 10.67 3.77 -3.65
N LYS A 53 9.72 2.94 -4.11
CA LYS A 53 9.12 3.02 -5.43
C LYS A 53 7.63 2.81 -5.28
N VAL A 54 6.84 3.58 -6.02
CA VAL A 54 5.39 3.43 -6.07
C VAL A 54 4.92 3.33 -7.51
N GLU A 55 3.92 2.52 -7.73
CA GLU A 55 3.32 2.30 -9.04
C GLU A 55 1.81 2.45 -8.96
N ARG A 56 1.25 2.87 -10.10
CA ARG A 56 -0.19 3.02 -10.22
C ARG A 56 -0.85 1.66 -10.21
N LEU A 57 -1.94 1.58 -9.48
CA LEU A 57 -2.76 0.41 -9.51
C LEU A 57 -3.56 0.40 -10.86
N LYS A 58 -3.13 -0.41 -11.86
CA LYS A 58 -3.91 -0.98 -13.01
C LYS A 58 -5.23 -1.76 -12.75
N CYS A 59 -6.42 -1.20 -12.94
CA CYS A 59 -7.72 -1.89 -12.73
C CYS A 59 -7.77 -3.29 -13.39
N PRO A 60 -8.19 -4.36 -12.68
CA PRO A 60 -8.21 -5.71 -13.25
C PRO A 60 -9.26 -5.86 -14.36
N LYS A 61 -10.40 -5.16 -14.25
CA LYS A 61 -11.48 -5.20 -15.24
C LYS A 61 -11.17 -4.39 -16.49
N CYS A 62 -10.86 -3.10 -16.33
CA CYS A 62 -10.68 -2.21 -17.48
C CYS A 62 -9.22 -2.01 -17.89
N GLY A 63 -8.27 -2.53 -17.10
CA GLY A 63 -6.85 -2.38 -17.38
C GLY A 63 -6.31 -0.97 -17.20
N SER A 64 -7.12 0.00 -16.76
CA SER A 64 -6.69 1.39 -16.62
C SER A 64 -5.94 1.64 -15.32
N ASN A 65 -4.83 2.38 -15.38
CA ASN A 65 -4.01 2.75 -14.21
C ASN A 65 -4.53 4.01 -13.49
N ASP A 66 -5.40 4.79 -14.15
CA ASP A 66 -5.98 6.04 -13.66
C ASP A 66 -7.37 6.30 -14.22
N GLY A 67 -8.22 6.98 -13.43
CA GLY A 67 -9.53 7.42 -13.92
C GLY A 67 -10.45 6.28 -14.35
N CYS A 68 -10.39 5.12 -13.69
CA CYS A 68 -11.40 4.08 -13.87
C CYS A 68 -12.76 4.64 -13.44
N LEU A 69 -13.68 4.74 -14.40
CA LEU A 69 -15.08 5.14 -14.22
C LEU A 69 -15.98 3.92 -13.97
N CYS A 70 -15.39 2.82 -13.52
CA CYS A 70 -16.08 1.56 -13.35
C CYS A 70 -17.06 1.70 -12.17
N ASP A 71 -18.38 1.60 -12.42
CA ASP A 71 -19.49 1.69 -11.43
C ASP A 71 -19.57 0.46 -10.51
N HIS A 72 -18.42 -0.12 -10.15
CA HIS A 72 -18.36 -1.25 -9.24
C HIS A 72 -17.84 -0.76 -7.89
N ASP A 73 -18.63 -0.96 -6.84
CA ASP A 73 -18.13 -0.95 -5.47
C ASP A 73 -16.90 -1.87 -5.39
N ASP A 74 -15.90 -1.42 -4.62
CA ASP A 74 -14.50 -1.87 -4.52
C ASP A 74 -14.26 -3.36 -4.15
N ASP A 75 -15.10 -4.30 -4.57
CA ASP A 75 -14.83 -5.72 -4.45
C ASP A 75 -13.85 -6.20 -5.55
N ASP A 76 -12.58 -6.14 -5.16
CA ASP A 76 -11.84 -7.39 -4.93
C ASP A 76 -11.13 -8.11 -6.08
N GLU A 77 -10.50 -7.42 -7.04
CA GLU A 77 -9.62 -8.14 -7.99
C GLU A 77 -8.25 -7.52 -8.25
N ARG A 78 -7.64 -6.83 -7.27
CA ARG A 78 -6.17 -6.78 -7.24
C ARG A 78 -5.58 -7.02 -5.87
N HIS A 79 -5.55 -8.31 -5.59
CA HIS A 79 -4.33 -8.97 -5.18
C HIS A 79 -3.18 -8.65 -6.15
N ASN A 80 -2.17 -7.92 -5.67
CA ASN A 80 -0.84 -8.06 -6.27
C ASN A 80 -0.17 -9.40 -5.91
N ASP A 81 -0.82 -10.18 -5.06
CA ASP A 81 -0.56 -11.58 -4.77
C ASP A 81 -1.78 -12.08 -3.97
N PRO A 82 -2.57 -13.06 -4.46
CA PRO A 82 -3.74 -13.61 -3.76
C PRO A 82 -3.42 -14.14 -2.37
N GLU A 83 -2.15 -14.41 -2.10
CA GLU A 83 -1.66 -14.96 -0.85
C GLU A 83 -1.15 -13.89 0.13
N LYS A 84 -1.13 -12.60 -0.23
CA LYS A 84 -0.67 -11.52 0.66
C LYS A 84 -1.84 -10.73 1.24
N PRO A 85 -2.41 -11.18 2.37
CA PRO A 85 -3.43 -10.42 3.07
C PRO A 85 -2.88 -9.08 3.56
N HIS A 86 -3.76 -8.09 3.64
CA HIS A 86 -3.44 -6.83 4.30
C HIS A 86 -2.96 -7.09 5.73
N ARG A 87 -1.74 -6.63 6.05
CA ARG A 87 -1.16 -6.72 7.39
C ARG A 87 -1.46 -5.44 8.17
N SER A 88 -2.67 -5.35 8.73
CA SER A 88 -3.13 -4.19 9.50
C SER A 88 -2.23 -3.89 10.70
N ASP A 89 -1.59 -4.91 11.27
CA ASP A 89 -0.59 -4.82 12.34
C ASP A 89 0.70 -4.11 11.94
N LEU A 90 1.02 -4.05 10.63
CA LEU A 90 2.22 -3.40 10.10
C LEU A 90 1.91 -2.08 9.39
N CYS A 91 0.63 -1.71 9.23
CA CYS A 91 0.21 -0.55 8.45
C CYS A 91 0.09 0.71 9.30
N GLU A 92 0.80 1.78 8.93
CA GLU A 92 0.77 3.05 9.65
C GLU A 92 -0.63 3.66 9.74
N ARG A 93 -1.43 3.55 8.67
CA ARG A 93 -2.81 4.08 8.66
C ARG A 93 -3.71 3.32 9.62
N CYS A 94 -3.63 1.99 9.63
CA CYS A 94 -4.42 1.15 10.54
C CYS A 94 -4.04 1.43 11.99
N SER A 95 -2.74 1.56 12.28
CA SER A 95 -2.26 1.95 13.62
C SER A 95 -2.75 3.34 14.05
N LYS A 96 -2.88 4.29 13.11
CA LYS A 96 -3.41 5.64 13.36
C LYS A 96 -4.94 5.73 13.34
N GLY A 97 -5.65 4.61 13.15
CA GLY A 97 -7.11 4.60 13.02
C GLY A 97 -7.65 5.33 11.79
N GLN A 98 -6.80 5.61 10.81
CA GLN A 98 -7.19 6.25 9.55
C GLN A 98 -7.96 5.27 8.67
N THR A 99 -8.81 5.80 7.77
CA THR A 99 -9.59 4.98 6.85
C THR A 99 -8.68 4.05 6.04
N CYS A 100 -8.76 2.77 6.35
CA CYS A 100 -8.20 1.67 5.60
C CYS A 100 -9.35 0.68 5.42
N LYS A 101 -9.85 0.55 4.19
CA LYS A 101 -11.00 -0.33 3.87
C LYS A 101 -10.70 -1.83 4.12
N PHE A 102 -9.45 -2.18 4.42
CA PHE A 102 -8.95 -3.54 4.59
C PHE A 102 -8.61 -3.89 6.06
N ARG A 103 -9.24 -3.18 7.02
CA ARG A 103 -8.99 -3.36 8.46
C ARG A 103 -9.38 -4.76 8.94
#